data_AF-A0A2M7WHX4-F1
#
_entry.id   AF-A0A2M7WHX4-F1
#
_cell.length_a   1.000
_cell.length_b   1.000
_cell.length_c   1.000
_cell.angle_alpha   90.00
_cell.angle_beta   90.00
_cell.angle_gamma   90.00
#
_symmetry.space_group_name_H-M   'P 1'
#
loop_
_entity.id
_entity.type
_entity.pdbx_description
1 polymer ?
#
loop_
_entity_poly.entity_id
_entity_poly.type
_entity_poly.pdbx_seq_one_letter_code
_entity_poly.pdbx_strand_id
1 'polypeptide(L)' 'LNPNSLEVLTDCRVEPSLANSTPGNRFQFLRQGYFCVDPDSAAGHLVFNRTVTLKDTWAKVEKAGA' A
#
# COMPACT_ATOMS: atom_id res chain seq x y z
N LEU A 1 16.75 -0.81 13.81
CA LEU A 1 15.77 -0.13 12.92
C LEU A 1 15.67 -0.96 11.64
N ASN A 2 14.46 -1.27 11.16
CA ASN A 2 14.30 -2.10 9.96
C ASN A 2 14.66 -1.27 8.70
N PRO A 3 15.69 -1.65 7.91
CA PRO A 3 16.03 -0.93 6.68
C PRO A 3 14.98 -1.08 5.58
N ASN A 4 14.12 -2.12 5.67
CA ASN A 4 13.07 -2.42 4.69
C ASN A 4 11.70 -1.86 5.12
N SER A 5 11.66 -0.85 6.00
CA SER A 5 10.41 -0.28 6.49
C SER A 5 9.65 0.54 5.44
N LEU A 6 10.35 1.01 4.41
CA LEU A 6 9.80 1.82 3.34
C LEU A 6 10.31 1.34 1.98
N GLU A 7 9.38 1.11 1.06
CA GLU A 7 9.63 0.83 -0.34
C GLU A 7 8.72 1.75 -1.16
N VAL A 8 9.31 2.55 -2.04
CA VAL A 8 8.58 3.49 -2.91
C VAL A 8 8.59 2.93 -4.32
N LEU A 9 7.39 2.71 -4.87
CA LEU A 9 7.20 2.23 -6.23
C LEU A 9 6.59 3.35 -7.08
N THR A 10 7.32 3.79 -8.10
CA THR A 10 6.85 4.79 -9.08
C THR A 10 6.26 4.10 -10.31
N ASP A 11 5.51 4.84 -11.13
CA ASP A 11 4.92 4.36 -12.39
C ASP A 11 3.97 3.15 -12.23
N CYS A 12 3.38 3.02 -11.04
CA CYS A 12 2.35 2.02 -10.75
C CYS A 12 1.08 2.27 -11.58
N ARG A 13 0.45 1.19 -12.04
CA ARG A 13 -0.84 1.24 -12.75
C ARG A 13 -1.96 0.77 -11.84
N VAL A 14 -3.07 1.51 -11.85
CA VAL A 14 -4.28 1.23 -11.07
C VAL A 14 -5.52 1.29 -11.97
N GLU A 15 -6.65 0.76 -11.51
CA GLU A 15 -7.87 0.80 -12.31
C GLU A 15 -8.41 2.24 -12.48
N PRO A 16 -9.05 2.57 -13.62
CA PRO A 16 -9.64 3.89 -13.85
C PRO A 16 -10.70 4.32 -12.81
N SER A 17 -11.35 3.36 -12.15
CA SER A 17 -12.33 3.63 -11.09
C SER A 17 -11.75 4.39 -9.89
N LEU A 18 -10.43 4.28 -9.69
CA LEU A 18 -9.72 4.94 -8.59
C LEU A 18 -9.33 6.40 -8.91
N ALA A 19 -9.56 6.88 -10.12
CA ALA A 19 -9.13 8.21 -10.58
C ALA A 19 -9.65 9.36 -9.70
N ASN A 20 -10.83 9.20 -9.10
CA ASN A 20 -11.48 10.21 -8.27
C ASN A 20 -11.38 9.90 -6.76
N SER A 21 -10.41 9.08 -6.34
CA SER A 21 -10.27 8.71 -4.93
C SER A 21 -9.76 9.90 -4.11
N THR A 22 -10.38 10.11 -2.94
CA THR A 22 -10.01 11.19 -2.00
C THR A 22 -9.06 10.67 -0.92
N PRO A 23 -8.19 11.54 -0.34
CA PRO A 23 -7.36 11.18 0.80
C PRO A 23 -8.15 10.50 1.92
N GLY A 24 -7.59 9.42 2.47
CA GLY A 24 -8.23 8.61 3.50
C GLY A 24 -9.17 7.50 3.00
N ASN A 25 -9.52 7.46 1.70
CA ASN A 25 -10.24 6.32 1.12
C ASN A 25 -9.38 5.06 1.23
N ARG A 26 -10.04 3.91 1.44
CA ARG A 26 -9.39 2.62 1.68
C ARG A 26 -9.84 1.59 0.65
N PHE A 27 -8.90 0.84 0.13
CA PHE A 27 -9.13 -0.15 -0.91
C PHE A 27 -8.35 -1.43 -0.64
N GLN A 28 -8.88 -2.54 -1.12
CA GLN A 28 -8.13 -3.78 -1.24
C GLN A 28 -7.61 -3.88 -2.67
N PHE A 29 -6.31 -3.78 -2.85
CA PHE A 29 -5.69 -4.12 -4.13
C PHE A 29 -5.56 -5.63 -4.21
N LEU A 30 -6.20 -6.21 -5.23
CA LEU A 30 -6.34 -7.66 -5.36
C LEU A 30 -4.98 -8.35 -5.28
N ARG A 31 -4.88 -9.31 -4.36
CA ARG A 31 -3.68 -10.12 -4.09
C ARG A 31 -2.45 -9.34 -3.57
N GLN A 32 -2.54 -8.02 -3.38
CA GLN A 32 -1.44 -7.18 -2.91
C GLN A 32 -1.58 -6.81 -1.43
N GLY A 33 -2.75 -6.30 -1.03
CA GLY A 33 -2.93 -5.79 0.33
C GLY A 33 -4.05 -4.77 0.43
N TYR A 34 -4.15 -4.18 1.61
CA TYR A 34 -5.02 -3.02 1.85
C TYR A 34 -4.19 -1.75 1.76
N PHE A 35 -4.75 -0.76 1.08
CA PHE A 35 -4.12 0.52 0.81
C PHE A 35 -5.06 1.66 1.16
N CYS A 36 -4.50 2.81 1.52
CA CYS A 36 -5.22 4.06 1.65
C CYS A 36 -4.63 5.15 0.76
N VAL A 37 -5.48 6.08 0.33
CA VAL A 37 -5.06 7.27 -0.41
C VAL A 37 -4.35 8.21 0.55
N ASP A 38 -3.12 8.58 0.22
CA ASP A 38 -2.30 9.48 1.04
C ASP A 38 -2.72 10.95 0.87
N PRO A 39 -2.60 11.81 1.91
CA PRO A 39 -2.85 13.25 1.81
C PRO A 39 -2.02 13.98 0.73
N ASP A 40 -0.87 13.45 0.34
CA ASP A 40 -0.02 13.98 -0.73
C ASP A 40 -0.58 13.67 -2.14
N SER A 41 -1.73 12.98 -2.22
CA SER A 41 -2.44 12.76 -3.48
C SER A 41 -3.06 14.05 -4.02
N ALA A 42 -2.90 14.28 -5.31
CA ALA A 42 -3.46 15.41 -6.05
C ALA A 42 -4.14 14.96 -7.35
N ALA A 43 -4.90 15.86 -7.98
CA ALA A 43 -5.51 15.58 -9.28
C ALA A 43 -4.43 15.20 -10.31
N GLY A 44 -4.55 14.01 -10.91
CA GLY A 44 -3.57 13.47 -11.85
C GLY A 44 -2.33 12.83 -11.20
N HIS A 45 -2.20 12.85 -9.87
CA HIS A 45 -1.11 12.24 -9.13
C HIS A 45 -1.63 11.55 -7.86
N LEU A 46 -1.95 10.26 -7.97
CA LEU A 46 -2.46 9.46 -6.84
C LEU A 46 -1.31 8.79 -6.09
N VAL A 47 -1.31 8.91 -4.77
CA VAL A 47 -0.37 8.26 -3.87
C VAL A 47 -1.13 7.29 -2.98
N PHE A 48 -0.67 6.04 -2.93
CA PHE A 48 -1.27 4.99 -2.12
C PHE A 48 -0.28 4.42 -1.12
N ASN A 49 -0.64 4.43 0.17
CA ASN A 49 0.14 3.80 1.22
C ASN A 49 -0.42 2.42 1.54
N ARG A 50 0.47 1.42 1.63
CA ARG A 50 0.08 0.07 2.05
C ARG A 50 -0.19 0.07 3.55
N THR A 51 -1.45 -0.10 3.93
CA THR A 51 -1.87 -0.22 5.34
C THR A 51 -1.43 -1.55 5.93
N VAL A 52 -1.71 -2.66 5.24
CA VAL A 52 -1.34 -4.01 5.69
C VAL A 52 -1.33 -5.00 4.53
N THR A 53 -0.50 -6.05 4.65
CA THR A 53 -0.48 -7.18 3.71
C THR A 53 -1.69 -8.10 3.93
N LEU A 54 -2.08 -8.87 2.90
CA LEU A 54 -3.24 -9.77 3.00
C LEU A 54 -3.04 -10.93 3.99
N LYS A 55 -1.79 -11.33 4.21
CA LYS A 55 -1.43 -12.39 5.13
C LYS A 55 -0.45 -11.86 6.14
N ASP A 56 -0.59 -12.34 7.37
CA ASP A 56 0.40 -12.09 8.39
C ASP A 56 1.71 -12.83 8.03
N THR A 57 2.77 -12.05 7.88
CA THR A 57 4.10 -12.55 7.54
C THR A 57 5.00 -12.58 8.78
N TRP A 58 4.60 -11.91 9.87
CA TRP A 58 5.37 -11.85 11.12
C TRP A 58 5.48 -13.22 11.77
N ALA A 59 4.38 -13.99 11.79
CA ALA A 59 4.39 -15.37 12.28
C ALA A 59 5.36 -16.30 11.52
N LYS A 60 5.73 -15.96 10.27
CA LYS A 60 6.77 -16.68 9.52
C LYS A 60 8.18 -16.19 9.87
N VAL A 61 8.36 -14.89 10.06
CA VAL A 61 9.64 -14.28 10.43
C VAL A 61 10.06 -14.71 11.84
N GLU A 62 9.14 -14.73 12.81
CA GLU A 62 9.42 -15.22 14.18
C GLU A 62 9.84 -16.70 14.19
N LYS A 63 9.16 -17.54 13.40
CA LYS A 63 9.54 -18.97 13.28
C LYS A 63 10.87 -19.18 12.58
N ALA A 64 11.32 -18.22 11.77
CA ALA A 64 12.60 -18.28 11.09
C ALA A 64 13.78 -17.79 11.96
N GLY A 65 13.52 -17.31 13.18
CA GLY A 65 14.55 -16.95 14.16
C GLY A 65 15.36 -15.71 13.77
N ALA A 66 14.75 -14.75 13.08
CA ALA A 66 15.35 -13.45 12.75
C ALA A 66 15.14 -12.41 13.88
#